data_AF-A0A9E2I1F4-F1
#
_entry.id   AF-A0A9E2I1F4-F1
#
_cell.length_a   1.000
_cell.length_b   1.000
_cell.length_c   1.000
_cell.angle_alpha   90.00
_cell.angle_beta   90.00
_cell.angle_gamma   90.00
#
_symmetry.space_group_name_H-M   'P 1'
#
loop_
_entity.id
_entity.type
_entity.pdbx_description
1 polymer ?
#
loop_
_entity_poly.entity_id
_entity_poly.type
_entity_poly.pdbx_seq_one_letter_code
_entity_poly.pdbx_strand_id
1 'polypeptide(L)'
;MGFIISVFFGIVPMLFFAWILYWVDRYEKEPKILLGVVFLWGAMVSAGVAFIVNTLLGVGVYLVTGSEAITNLATGSVVAPPVEETLKGLAVLLVFLIFRQ
;
A
#
# COMPACT_ATOMS: atom_id res chain seq x y z
N MET A 1 2.40 12.50 -24.57
CA MET A 1 2.62 13.44 -23.45
C MET A 1 1.96 12.96 -22.16
N GLY A 2 0.64 12.67 -22.14
CA GLY A 2 -0.09 12.25 -20.93
C GLY A 2 0.53 11.07 -20.17
N PHE A 3 0.92 9.99 -20.86
CA PHE A 3 1.58 8.84 -20.23
C PHE A 3 2.86 9.21 -19.46
N ILE A 4 3.74 10.03 -20.07
CA ILE A 4 4.99 10.46 -19.44
C ILE A 4 4.70 11.30 -18.20
N ILE A 5 3.71 12.20 -18.28
CA ILE A 5 3.27 13.01 -17.16
C ILE A 5 2.72 12.13 -16.03
N SER A 6 1.88 11.14 -16.34
CA SER A 6 1.33 10.19 -15.35
C SER A 6 2.42 9.39 -14.66
N VAL A 7 3.41 8.88 -15.40
CA VAL A 7 4.54 8.14 -14.82
C VAL A 7 5.38 9.07 -13.94
N PHE A 8 5.66 10.29 -14.40
CA PHE A 8 6.41 11.27 -13.62
C PHE A 8 5.71 11.58 -12.28
N PHE A 9 4.43 11.95 -12.31
CA PHE A 9 3.69 12.29 -11.10
C PHE A 9 3.33 11.07 -10.24
N GLY A 10 3.28 9.86 -10.80
CA GLY A 10 3.06 8.64 -10.05
C GLY A 10 4.28 8.17 -9.25
N ILE A 11 5.49 8.40 -9.76
CA ILE A 11 6.73 7.84 -9.19
C ILE A 11 7.59 8.90 -8.50
N VAL A 12 7.78 10.07 -9.14
CA VAL A 12 8.77 11.06 -8.68
C VAL A 12 8.42 11.64 -7.30
N PRO A 13 7.17 12.09 -7.04
CA PRO A 13 6.79 12.58 -5.71
C PRO A 13 6.97 11.50 -4.63
N MET A 14 6.60 10.25 -4.92
CA MET A 14 6.73 9.13 -3.99
C MET A 14 8.21 8.89 -3.59
N LEU A 15 9.12 8.82 -4.57
CA LEU A 15 10.55 8.66 -4.29
C LEU A 15 11.15 9.87 -3.58
N PHE A 16 10.68 11.07 -3.91
CA PHE A 16 11.09 12.31 -3.25
C PHE A 16 10.73 12.31 -1.76
N PHE A 17 9.50 11.94 -1.41
CA PHE A 17 9.09 11.81 -0.01
C PHE A 17 9.84 10.70 0.72
N ALA A 18 10.05 9.54 0.09
CA ALA A 18 10.86 8.47 0.68
C ALA A 18 12.31 8.93 0.95
N TRP A 19 12.89 9.72 0.04
CA TRP A 19 14.21 10.30 0.22
C TRP A 19 14.26 11.32 1.37
N ILE A 20 13.25 12.19 1.51
CA ILE A 20 13.13 13.12 2.63
C ILE A 20 13.09 12.35 3.96
N LEU A 21 12.24 11.33 4.06
CA LEU A 21 12.12 10.51 5.28
C LEU A 21 13.45 9.83 5.62
N TYR A 22 14.11 9.24 4.63
CA TYR A 22 15.43 8.64 4.82
C TYR A 22 16.51 9.67 5.21
N TRP A 23 16.41 10.90 4.72
CA TRP A 23 17.33 11.98 5.08
C TRP A 23 17.12 12.48 6.51
N VAL A 24 15.86 12.56 6.96
CA VAL A 24 15.50 12.91 8.34
C VAL A 24 16.05 11.87 9.32
N ASP A 25 16.07 10.60 8.93
CA ASP A 25 16.67 9.50 9.68
C ASP A 25 18.22 9.52 9.61
N ARG A 26 18.84 10.65 9.97
CA ARG A 26 20.29 10.85 9.82
C ARG A 26 21.11 10.11 10.87
N TYR A 27 20.52 9.86 12.04
CA TYR A 27 21.24 9.42 13.23
C TYR A 27 21.18 7.91 13.45
N GLU A 28 20.11 7.23 13.03
CA GLU A 28 19.92 5.78 13.22
C GLU A 28 19.49 5.11 11.91
N LYS A 29 20.27 5.35 10.84
CA LYS A 29 19.97 4.86 9.50
C LYS A 29 19.66 3.37 9.49
N GLU A 30 18.43 3.05 9.13
CA GLU A 30 18.03 1.67 8.92
C GLU A 30 18.76 1.01 7.73
N PRO A 31 18.92 -0.33 7.74
CA PRO A 31 19.46 -1.06 6.60
C PRO A 31 18.62 -0.82 5.33
N LYS A 32 19.25 -0.28 4.28
CA LYS A 32 18.58 0.06 3.01
C LYS A 32 17.80 -1.10 2.39
N ILE A 33 18.25 -2.34 2.62
CA ILE A 33 17.59 -3.55 2.13
C ILE A 33 16.23 -3.71 2.82
N LEU A 34 16.15 -3.51 4.14
CA LEU A 34 14.88 -3.62 4.88
C LEU A 34 13.91 -2.53 4.46
N LEU A 35 14.38 -1.29 4.29
CA LEU A 35 13.58 -0.19 3.75
C LEU A 35 13.01 -0.53 2.38
N GLY A 36 13.84 -1.06 1.47
CA GLY A 36 13.40 -1.49 0.13
C GLY A 36 12.38 -2.62 0.17
N VAL A 37 12.58 -3.62 1.03
CA VAL A 37 11.65 -4.76 1.20
C VAL A 37 10.30 -4.29 1.74
N VAL A 38 10.28 -3.50 2.81
CA VAL A 38 9.03 -2.99 3.41
C VAL A 38 8.31 -2.03 2.46
N PHE A 39 9.07 -1.19 1.74
CA PHE A 39 8.51 -0.32 0.71
C PHE A 39 7.83 -1.13 -0.41
N LEU A 40 8.50 -2.14 -0.97
CA LEU A 40 7.94 -3.00 -2.01
C LEU A 40 6.78 -3.87 -1.50
N TRP A 41 6.83 -4.27 -0.22
CA TRP A 41 5.73 -4.97 0.42
C TRP A 41 4.47 -4.09 0.46
N GLY A 42 4.59 -2.83 0.87
CA GLY A 42 3.49 -1.87 0.82
C GLY A 42 2.99 -1.63 -0.62
N ALA A 43 3.90 -1.37 -1.54
CA ALA A 43 3.57 -1.01 -2.92
C ALA A 43 2.94 -2.16 -3.73
N MET A 44 3.37 -3.41 -3.51
CA MET A 44 2.92 -4.56 -4.31
C MET A 44 2.06 -5.54 -3.54
N VAL A 45 2.48 -5.97 -2.34
CA VAL A 45 1.78 -7.02 -1.59
C VAL A 45 0.52 -6.45 -0.95
N SER A 46 0.63 -5.36 -0.21
CA SER A 46 -0.50 -4.72 0.47
C SER A 46 -1.55 -4.25 -0.53
N ALA A 47 -1.16 -3.43 -1.53
CA ALA A 47 -2.06 -2.97 -2.59
C ALA A 47 -2.64 -4.11 -3.44
N GLY A 48 -1.83 -5.11 -3.79
CA GLY A 48 -2.26 -6.24 -4.62
C GLY A 48 -3.27 -7.14 -3.91
N VAL A 49 -3.05 -7.47 -2.64
CA VAL A 49 -4.01 -8.26 -1.85
C VAL A 49 -5.26 -7.44 -1.56
N ALA A 50 -5.14 -6.15 -1.25
CA ALA A 50 -6.30 -5.27 -1.08
C ALA A 50 -7.16 -5.22 -2.34
N PHE A 51 -6.55 -5.14 -3.53
CA PHE A 51 -7.27 -5.21 -4.81
C PHE A 51 -8.04 -6.52 -4.99
N ILE A 52 -7.43 -7.66 -4.67
CA ILE A 52 -8.09 -8.98 -4.75
C ILE A 52 -9.29 -9.04 -3.79
N VAL A 53 -9.07 -8.68 -2.53
CA VAL A 53 -10.12 -8.70 -1.49
C VAL A 53 -11.27 -7.76 -1.86
N ASN A 54 -10.94 -6.55 -2.33
CA ASN A 54 -11.89 -5.55 -2.78
C ASN A 54 -12.74 -6.09 -3.94
N THR A 55 -12.11 -6.73 -4.92
CA THR A 55 -12.81 -7.33 -6.07
C THR A 55 -13.77 -8.45 -5.62
N LEU A 56 -13.31 -9.35 -4.76
CA LEU A 56 -14.12 -10.47 -4.26
C LEU A 56 -15.33 -10.00 -3.46
N LEU A 57 -15.14 -9.05 -2.54
CA LEU A 57 -16.22 -8.49 -1.74
C LEU A 57 -17.14 -7.59 -2.58
N GLY A 58 -16.60 -6.93 -3.60
CA GLY A 58 -17.34 -6.10 -4.53
C GLY A 58 -18.44 -6.87 -5.27
N VAL A 59 -18.18 -8.12 -5.65
CA VAL A 59 -19.21 -8.98 -6.26
C VAL A 59 -20.39 -9.17 -5.30
N GLY A 60 -20.13 -9.44 -4.01
CA GLY A 60 -21.18 -9.63 -3.01
C GLY A 60 -21.99 -8.34 -2.77
N VAL A 61 -21.31 -7.19 -2.64
CA VAL A 61 -21.96 -5.89 -2.45
C VAL A 61 -22.81 -5.53 -3.67
N TYR A 62 -22.31 -5.78 -4.87
CA TYR A 62 -23.04 -5.53 -6.11
C TYR A 62 -24.30 -6.39 -6.21
N LEU A 63 -24.22 -7.68 -5.85
CA LEU A 63 -25.37 -8.58 -5.87
C LEU A 63 -26.49 -8.14 -4.92
N VAL A 64 -26.14 -7.55 -3.78
CA VAL A 64 -27.12 -7.05 -2.78
C VAL A 64 -27.67 -5.68 -3.17
N THR A 65 -26.84 -4.81 -3.75
CA THR A 65 -27.18 -3.39 -3.92
C THR A 65 -27.58 -3.02 -5.34
N GLY A 66 -27.18 -3.81 -6.34
CA GLY A 66 -27.44 -3.57 -7.77
C GLY A 66 -26.75 -2.31 -8.34
N SER A 67 -25.86 -1.66 -7.58
CA SER A 67 -25.25 -0.38 -7.92
C SER A 67 -23.72 -0.48 -7.88
N GLU A 68 -23.09 -0.20 -9.03
CA GLU A 68 -21.62 -0.12 -9.14
C GLU A 68 -21.06 1.03 -8.31
N ALA A 69 -21.77 2.15 -8.24
CA ALA A 69 -21.33 3.31 -7.47
C ALA A 69 -21.23 3.00 -5.97
N ILE A 70 -22.23 2.31 -5.41
CA ILE A 70 -22.21 1.92 -4.00
C ILE A 70 -21.15 0.84 -3.76
N THR A 71 -20.98 -0.08 -4.70
CA THR A 71 -19.94 -1.10 -4.64
C THR A 71 -18.55 -0.48 -4.55
N ASN A 72 -18.21 0.43 -5.47
CA ASN A 72 -16.90 1.09 -5.51
C ASN A 72 -16.62 1.92 -4.26
N LEU A 73 -17.64 2.62 -3.73
CA LEU A 73 -17.49 3.38 -2.50
C LEU A 73 -17.31 2.47 -1.28
N ALA A 74 -18.14 1.44 -1.14
CA ALA A 74 -18.07 0.53 -0.01
C ALA A 74 -16.74 -0.22 0.00
N THR A 75 -16.34 -0.82 -1.12
CA THR A 75 -15.12 -1.61 -1.14
C THR A 75 -13.86 -0.75 -1.20
N GLY A 76 -13.84 0.30 -2.04
CA GLY A 76 -12.70 1.20 -2.19
C GLY A 76 -12.40 2.03 -0.94
N SER A 77 -13.43 2.54 -0.26
CA SER A 77 -13.22 3.46 0.87
C SER A 77 -13.33 2.80 2.24
N VAL A 78 -14.08 1.70 2.37
CA VAL A 78 -14.28 1.04 3.69
C VAL A 78 -13.47 -0.23 3.81
N VAL A 79 -13.38 -1.05 2.76
CA VAL A 79 -12.72 -2.36 2.82
C VAL A 79 -11.23 -2.27 2.51
N ALA A 80 -10.83 -1.50 1.48
CA ALA A 80 -9.44 -1.45 1.06
C ALA A 80 -8.50 -0.91 2.15
N PRO A 81 -8.79 0.20 2.86
CA PRO A 81 -7.83 0.75 3.82
C PRO A 81 -7.51 -0.18 5.00
N PRO A 82 -8.48 -0.81 5.68
CA PRO A 82 -8.18 -1.77 6.74
C PRO A 82 -7.33 -2.96 6.28
N VAL A 83 -7.58 -3.47 5.06
CA VAL A 83 -6.80 -4.58 4.50
C VAL A 83 -5.36 -4.13 4.23
N GLU A 84 -5.19 -2.97 3.60
CA GLU A 84 -3.86 -2.43 3.30
C GLU A 84 -3.04 -2.19 4.57
N GLU A 85 -3.64 -1.51 5.56
CA GLU A 85 -2.97 -1.17 6.82
C GLU A 85 -2.66 -2.42 7.64
N THR A 86 -3.54 -3.42 7.65
CA THR A 86 -3.26 -4.71 8.31
C THR A 86 -2.05 -5.39 7.67
N LEU A 87 -1.95 -5.40 6.34
CA LEU A 87 -0.82 -6.00 5.63
C LEU A 87 0.49 -5.22 5.78
N LYS A 88 0.42 -3.89 5.87
CA LYS A 88 1.58 -3.04 6.19
C LYS A 88 2.05 -3.30 7.63
N GLY A 89 1.11 -3.40 8.58
CA GLY A 89 1.40 -3.77 9.97
C GLY A 89 2.02 -5.16 10.09
N LEU A 90 1.56 -6.13 9.31
CA LEU A 90 2.17 -7.46 9.22
C LEU A 90 3.62 -7.40 8.71
N ALA A 91 3.93 -6.52 7.75
CA ALA A 91 5.31 -6.33 7.28
C ALA A 91 6.23 -5.91 8.44
N VAL A 92 5.80 -4.91 9.21
CA VAL A 92 6.56 -4.40 10.37
C VAL A 92 6.68 -5.47 11.45
N LEU A 93 5.61 -6.21 11.73
CA LEU A 93 5.63 -7.31 12.69
C LEU A 93 6.61 -8.41 12.27
N LEU A 94 6.67 -8.75 10.98
CA LEU A 94 7.62 -9.73 10.45
C LEU A 94 9.07 -9.25 10.61
N VAL A 95 9.36 -7.98 10.29
CA VAL A 95 10.69 -7.41 10.53
C VAL A 95 11.03 -7.49 12.02
N PHE A 96 10.14 -7.07 12.91
CA PHE A 96 10.36 -7.15 14.34
C PHE A 96 10.63 -8.59 14.79
N LEU A 97 9.79 -9.57 14.42
CA LEU A 97 9.94 -10.96 14.87
C LEU A 97 11.24 -11.63 14.38
N ILE A 98 11.74 -11.23 13.21
CA ILE A 98 12.98 -11.77 12.62
C ILE A 98 14.21 -11.11 13.24
N PHE A 99 14.16 -9.80 13.50
CA PHE A 99 15.31 -9.00 13.93
C PHE A 99 15.32 -8.62 15.42
N ARG A 100 14.38 -9.12 16.23
CA ARG A 100 14.30 -8.88 17.70
C ARG A 100 15.40 -9.57 18.54
N GLN A 101 16.53 -9.94 17.95
CA GLN A 101 17.69 -10.45 18.70
C GLN A 101 18.52 -9.29 19.24
#